data_AF-A0A177Y5V3-F1
#
_entry.id   AF-A0A177Y5V3-F1
#
_cell.length_a   1.000
_cell.length_b   1.000
_cell.length_c   1.000
_cell.angle_alpha   90.00
_cell.angle_beta   90.00
_cell.angle_gamma   90.00
#
_symmetry.space_group_name_H-M   'P 1'
#
loop_
_entity.id
_entity.type
_entity.pdbx_description
1 polymer ?
#
loop_
_entity_poly.entity_id
_entity_poly.type
_entity_poly.pdbx_seq_one_letter_code
_entity_poly.pdbx_strand_id
1 'polypeptide(L)'
;MGYDTPMAISNYLGVFLVILITYPFVLVTVNIAVYSPKKRKRVTKWLNIISATVALILMALHMQTEVIYGKELIEKYYRDNPQAMQTQPENSTTL
;
A
#
# COMPACT_ATOMS: atom_id res chain seq x y z
N MET A 1 11.20 15.17 22.96
CA MET A 1 12.01 14.19 22.19
C MET A 1 11.10 13.62 21.13
N GLY A 2 11.50 13.74 19.86
CA GLY A 2 10.63 13.55 18.70
C GLY A 2 9.95 12.19 18.69
N TYR A 3 8.62 12.21 18.67
CA TYR A 3 7.82 11.02 18.41
C TYR A 3 7.71 10.91 16.89
N ASP A 4 8.78 10.43 16.27
CA ASP A 4 8.68 9.75 14.98
C ASP A 4 7.87 8.48 15.26
N THR A 5 6.55 8.61 15.37
CA THR A 5 5.70 7.48 15.04
C THR A 5 6.09 7.17 13.61
N PRO A 6 6.76 6.03 13.34
CA PRO A 6 6.98 5.67 11.96
C PRO A 6 5.57 5.55 11.41
N MET A 7 5.15 6.51 10.58
CA MET A 7 4.18 6.20 9.56
C MET A 7 4.93 5.15 8.76
N ALA A 8 4.73 3.90 9.17
CA ALA A 8 5.49 2.80 8.65
C ALA A 8 5.25 2.91 7.15
N ILE A 9 6.30 3.27 6.41
CA ILE A 9 6.48 2.72 5.08
C ILE A 9 6.38 1.23 5.34
N SER A 10 5.15 0.74 5.24
CA SER A 10 4.84 -0.62 5.50
C SER A 10 5.66 -1.34 4.44
N ASN A 11 6.46 -2.32 4.85
CA ASN A 11 7.44 -2.98 3.96
C ASN A 11 6.80 -3.37 2.61
N TYR A 12 5.49 -3.63 2.62
CA TYR A 12 4.63 -3.84 1.46
C TYR A 12 4.59 -2.67 0.46
N LEU A 13 4.52 -1.41 0.89
CA LEU A 13 4.62 -0.23 0.03
C LEU A 13 5.99 -0.13 -0.66
N GLY A 14 7.06 -0.44 0.07
CA GLY A 14 8.41 -0.49 -0.50
C GLY A 14 8.52 -1.56 -1.59
N VAL A 15 8.03 -2.77 -1.31
CA VAL A 15 7.98 -3.87 -2.29
C VAL A 15 7.11 -3.51 -3.51
N PHE A 16 5.97 -2.83 -3.29
CA PHE A 16 5.10 -2.35 -4.36
C PHE A 16 5.80 -1.36 -5.29
N LEU A 17 6.52 -0.38 -4.72
CA LEU A 17 7.30 0.58 -5.51
C LEU A 17 8.43 -0.09 -6.29
N VAL A 18 9.14 -1.05 -5.68
CA VAL A 18 10.17 -1.83 -6.38
C VAL A 18 9.57 -2.58 -7.57
N ILE A 19 8.40 -3.22 -7.40
CA ILE A 19 7.71 -3.92 -8.48
C ILE A 19 7.31 -2.93 -9.59
N LEU A 20 6.77 -1.76 -9.25
CA LEU A 20 6.39 -0.75 -10.25
C LEU A 20 7.59 -0.26 -11.07
N ILE A 21 8.72 0.00 -10.42
CA ILE A 21 9.94 0.48 -11.08
C ILE A 21 10.58 -0.64 -11.92
N THR A 22 10.61 -1.88 -11.42
CA THR A 22 11.24 -3.01 -12.12
C THR A 22 10.37 -3.59 -13.24
N TYR A 23 9.04 -3.44 -13.16
CA TYR A 23 8.09 -3.93 -14.14
C TYR A 23 8.41 -3.56 -15.60
N PRO A 24 8.67 -2.28 -15.97
CA PRO A 24 9.02 -1.94 -17.35
C PRO A 24 10.29 -2.64 -17.83
N PHE A 25 11.30 -2.84 -16.97
CA PHE A 25 12.54 -3.54 -17.33
C PHE A 25 12.31 -5.04 -17.55
N VAL A 26 11.51 -5.68 -16.69
CA VAL A 26 11.12 -7.09 -16.86
C VAL A 26 10.32 -7.25 -18.15
N LEU A 27 9.39 -6.35 -18.44
CA LEU A 27 8.58 -6.39 -19.65
C LEU A 27 9.45 -6.23 -20.91
N VAL A 28 10.39 -5.29 -20.93
CA VAL A 28 11.33 -5.12 -22.04
C VAL A 28 12.22 -6.35 -22.21
N THR A 29 12.79 -6.87 -21.13
CA THR A 29 13.64 -8.07 -21.15
C THR A 29 12.91 -9.28 -21.74
N VAL A 30 11.66 -9.49 -21.35
CA VAL A 30 10.84 -10.60 -21.88
C VAL A 30 10.49 -10.39 -23.35
N ASN A 31 10.23 -9.15 -23.77
CA ASN A 31 9.99 -8.85 -25.17
C ASN A 31 11.23 -9.08 -26.04
N ILE A 32 12.44 -8.87 -25.50
CA ILE A 32 13.72 -9.16 -26.17
C ILE A 32 14.01 -10.66 -26.17
N ALA A 33 13.81 -11.35 -25.06
CA ALA A 33 14.12 -12.78 -24.92
C ALA A 33 13.17 -13.68 -25.74
N VAL A 34 11.92 -13.27 -25.96
CA VAL A 34 10.93 -14.07 -26.70
C VAL A 34 10.83 -13.60 -28.16
N TYR A 35 11.66 -14.18 -29.02
CA TYR A 35 11.75 -13.85 -30.45
C TYR A 35 10.48 -14.21 -31.26
N SER A 36 9.72 -15.23 -30.85
CA SER A 36 8.55 -15.70 -31.60
C SER A 36 7.29 -14.88 -31.25
N PRO A 37 6.63 -14.22 -32.23
CA PRO A 37 5.50 -13.32 -31.97
C PRO A 37 4.27 -14.03 -31.37
N LYS A 38 4.04 -15.30 -31.73
CA LYS A 38 2.94 -16.12 -31.17
C LYS A 38 3.17 -16.44 -29.69
N LYS A 39 4.41 -16.74 -29.29
CA LYS A 39 4.76 -17.04 -27.89
C LYS A 39 4.81 -15.76 -27.05
N ARG A 40 5.36 -14.66 -27.62
CA ARG A 40 5.46 -13.34 -26.97
C ARG A 40 4.11 -12.83 -26.50
N LYS A 41 3.08 -12.87 -27.34
CA LYS A 41 1.71 -12.43 -26.98
C LYS A 41 1.14 -13.19 -25.78
N ARG A 42 1.41 -14.50 -25.67
CA ARG A 42 0.94 -15.33 -24.56
C ARG A 42 1.69 -14.99 -23.27
N VAL A 43 3.02 -14.89 -23.34
CA VAL A 43 3.87 -14.57 -22.18
C VAL A 43 3.57 -13.18 -21.64
N THR A 44 3.45 -12.15 -22.50
CA THR A 44 3.10 -10.79 -22.06
C THR A 44 1.73 -10.74 -21.40
N LYS A 45 0.74 -11.48 -21.92
CA LYS A 45 -0.60 -11.53 -21.31
C LYS A 45 -0.56 -12.14 -19.90
N TRP A 46 0.20 -13.22 -19.71
CA TRP A 46 0.39 -13.84 -18.40
C TRP A 46 1.16 -12.94 -17.45
N LEU A 47 2.23 -12.27 -17.90
CA LEU A 47 2.96 -11.31 -17.08
C LEU A 47 2.08 -10.16 -16.61
N ASN A 48 1.25 -9.60 -17.49
CA ASN A 48 0.31 -8.54 -17.12
C ASN A 48 -0.73 -9.02 -16.10
N ILE A 49 -1.24 -10.27 -16.24
CA ILE A 49 -2.19 -10.84 -15.28
C ILE A 49 -1.51 -11.01 -13.92
N ILE A 50 -0.32 -11.62 -13.88
CA ILE A 50 0.43 -11.84 -12.64
C ILE A 50 0.77 -10.50 -12.00
N SER A 51 1.26 -9.51 -12.75
CA SER A 51 1.60 -8.19 -12.21
C SER A 51 0.36 -7.47 -11.67
N ALA A 52 -0.78 -7.57 -12.35
CA ALA A 52 -2.04 -7.02 -11.87
C ALA A 52 -2.51 -7.71 -10.58
N THR A 53 -2.42 -9.04 -10.50
CA THR A 53 -2.77 -9.78 -9.29
C THR A 53 -1.86 -9.41 -8.12
N VAL A 54 -0.54 -9.34 -8.35
CA VAL A 54 0.44 -8.95 -7.32
C VAL A 54 0.21 -7.51 -6.85
N ALA A 55 -0.06 -6.57 -7.77
CA ALA A 55 -0.40 -5.20 -7.44
C ALA A 55 -1.67 -5.10 -6.59
N LEU A 56 -2.72 -5.86 -6.92
CA LEU A 56 -3.96 -5.92 -6.14
C LEU A 56 -3.74 -6.44 -4.72
N ILE A 57 -2.96 -7.51 -4.56
CA ILE A 57 -2.65 -8.08 -3.24
C ILE A 57 -1.86 -7.08 -2.40
N LEU A 58 -0.83 -6.45 -2.98
CA LEU A 58 -0.02 -5.44 -2.30
C LEU A 58 -0.86 -4.23 -1.89
N MET A 59 -1.77 -3.78 -2.74
CA MET A 59 -2.70 -2.69 -2.43
C MET A 59 -3.64 -3.07 -1.27
N ALA A 60 -4.19 -4.29 -1.26
CA ALA A 60 -5.03 -4.76 -0.17
C ALA A 60 -4.27 -4.84 1.16
N LEU A 61 -3.05 -5.36 1.14
CA LEU A 61 -2.17 -5.41 2.33
C LEU A 61 -1.79 -4.01 2.80
N HIS A 62 -1.49 -3.09 1.89
CA HIS A 62 -1.17 -1.71 2.22
C HIS A 62 -2.36 -1.01 2.90
N MET A 63 -3.56 -1.14 2.35
CA MET A 63 -4.78 -0.57 2.93
C MET A 63 -5.09 -1.18 4.32
N GLN A 64 -4.83 -2.47 4.52
CA GLN A 64 -4.93 -3.08 5.86
C GLN A 64 -3.93 -2.48 6.85
N THR A 65 -2.68 -2.19 6.43
CA THR A 65 -1.70 -1.56 7.30
C THR A 65 -2.14 -0.15 7.73
N GLU A 66 -2.71 0.66 6.83
CA GLU A 66 -3.19 2.00 7.20
C GLU A 66 -4.35 1.96 8.20
N VAL A 67 -5.25 0.97 8.10
CA VAL A 67 -6.37 0.82 9.06
C VAL A 67 -5.86 0.42 10.44
N ILE A 68 -4.87 -0.48 10.52
CA ILE A 68 -4.31 -0.94 11.81
C ILE A 68 -3.48 0.17 12.45
N TYR A 69 -2.51 0.73 11.73
CA TYR A 69 -1.66 1.81 12.25
C TYR A 69 -2.46 3.08 12.54
N GLY A 70 -3.47 3.41 11.74
CA GLY A 70 -4.33 4.57 11.97
C GLY A 70 -5.09 4.50 13.30
N LYS A 71 -5.59 3.31 13.67
CA LYS A 71 -6.23 3.09 14.98
C LYS A 71 -5.23 3.21 16.13
N GLU A 72 -4.04 2.63 16.00
CA GLU A 72 -3.01 2.70 17.04
C GLU A 72 -2.50 4.14 17.25
N LEU A 73 -2.36 4.93 16.19
CA LEU A 73 -1.95 6.33 16.27
C LEU A 73 -3.00 7.18 17.01
N ILE A 74 -4.27 6.96 16.73
CA ILE A 74 -5.38 7.66 17.39
C ILE A 74 -5.46 7.24 18.87
N GLU A 75 -5.39 5.94 19.16
CA GLU A 75 -5.41 5.43 20.54
C GLU A 75 -4.21 5.94 21.35
N LYS A 76 -3.02 5.98 20.74
CA LYS A 76 -1.81 6.54 21.36
C LYS A 76 -1.93 8.03 21.62
N TYR A 77 -2.46 8.80 20.65
CA TYR A 77 -2.70 10.23 20.83
C TYR A 77 -3.66 10.51 22.00
N TYR A 78 -4.76 9.76 22.10
CA TYR A 78 -5.72 9.91 23.20
C TYR A 78 -5.18 9.41 24.55
N ARG A 79 -4.32 8.39 24.56
CA ARG A 79 -3.62 7.92 25.77
C ARG A 79 -2.65 8.97 26.30
N ASP A 80 -1.92 9.63 25.40
CA ASP A 80 -0.93 10.65 25.76
C ASP A 80 -1.59 12.04 26.02
N ASN A 81 -2.80 12.27 25.51
CA ASN A 81 -3.58 13.50 25.69
C ASN A 81 -5.00 13.20 26.24
N PRO A 82 -5.14 12.79 27.51
CA PRO A 82 -6.42 12.41 28.10
C PRO A 82 -7.45 13.56 28.16
N GLN A 83 -6.98 14.80 28.08
CA GLN A 83 -7.80 16.02 28.02
C GLN A 83 -8.66 16.07 26.73
N ALA A 84 -8.19 15.47 25.63
CA ALA A 84 -8.87 15.48 24.34
C ALA A 84 -10.10 14.56 24.30
N MET A 85 -10.21 13.61 25.25
CA MET A 85 -11.44 12.81 25.43
C MET A 85 -12.59 13.62 26.05
N GLN A 86 -12.28 14.72 26.76
CA GLN A 86 -13.28 15.57 27.42
C GLN A 86 -13.84 16.65 26.49
N THR A 87 -13.15 16.96 25.39
CA THR A 87 -13.64 17.83 24.31
C THR A 87 -14.45 17.07 23.26
N GLN A 88 -15.34 16.20 23.70
CA GLN A 88 -16.57 15.91 22.96
C GLN A 88 -17.69 16.73 23.62
N PRO A 89 -17.72 18.08 23.50
CA PRO A 89 -18.85 18.83 23.99
C PRO A 89 -20.00 18.59 23.00
N GLU A 90 -21.07 17.98 23.47
CA GLU A 90 -22.38 18.64 23.45
C GLU A 90 -22.70 19.48 22.19
N ASN A 91 -22.55 18.95 20.97
CA ASN A 91 -23.07 19.63 19.77
C ASN A 91 -23.49 18.66 18.65
N SER A 92 -23.91 17.46 19.03
CA SER A 92 -24.62 16.54 18.12
C SER A 92 -26.12 16.49 18.40
N THR A 93 -26.64 17.43 19.20
CA THR A 93 -28.07 17.51 19.57
C THR A 93 -28.62 18.90 19.32
N THR A 94 -28.41 19.44 18.11
CA THR A 94 -29.32 20.43 17.51
C THR A 94 -29.09 20.45 16.01
N LEU A 95 -29.84 19.60 15.29
CA LEU A 95 -30.72 19.93 14.15
C LEU A 95 -31.29 18.65 13.56
#